data_AF-A0AAU9Y346-F1
#
_entry.id   AF-A0AAU9Y346-F1
#
_cell.length_a   1.000
_cell.length_b   1.000
_cell.length_c   1.000
_cell.angle_alpha   90.00
_cell.angle_beta   90.00
_cell.angle_gamma   90.00
#
_symmetry.space_group_name_H-M   'P 1'
#
loop_
_entity.id
_entity.type
_entity.pdbx_description
1 polymer ?
#
loop_
_entity_poly.entity_id
_entity_poly.type
_entity_poly.pdbx_seq_one_letter_code
_entity_poly.pdbx_strand_id
1 'polypeptide(L)'
;MFRPVQPREFVAFPCEDLTLENLKKALADHYSLPASLCDVLVTNKGPSFTSMEQIPHREDKVYLVRFVVGQDYGEDSNSSDPTHVHEGFSDNSSFQRTTGAPSAPVRKAAAPKPKADYGRFSVTTQFPPSVSIASLLDAGKLIEPVTKNKCLLTFEQFGIASKEWTDAMEVECAVDSEKFSSGGFRDTYHCKLTGKSAGQNISSRWVIKTYNKKSKEVISTQLKTNIESHCHRQVQMHEVARHLTKKFQSQAPQEMGKCFQYNHVYYTTIDKKPATVEEFVPGLFAKLINNNGKKADLPEDADKDLKDLLAKAEGLVHYTYESSNQQLMLLDIQGSGYCLNDPEIATNDIMDASSLEYYFCCRNYSSVGITCFLNEHECNAYCKMMELSQ
;
A
#
# COMPACT_ATOMS: atom_id res chain seq x y z
N MET A 1 -9.75 -20.71 12.38
CA MET A 1 -10.90 -19.85 12.04
C MET A 1 -10.98 -18.77 13.11
N PHE A 2 -10.31 -17.64 12.91
CA PHE A 2 -10.17 -16.60 13.92
C PHE A 2 -11.21 -15.50 13.71
N ARG A 3 -12.02 -15.22 14.76
CA ARG A 3 -12.75 -13.96 14.88
C ARG A 3 -11.89 -13.00 15.70
N PRO A 4 -11.82 -11.70 15.37
CA PRO A 4 -11.19 -10.73 16.26
C PRO A 4 -12.02 -10.65 17.54
N VAL A 5 -11.43 -10.98 18.68
CA VAL A 5 -12.01 -10.71 19.99
C VAL A 5 -11.59 -9.29 20.33
N GLN A 6 -12.54 -8.35 20.35
CA GLN A 6 -12.32 -7.01 20.93
C GLN A 6 -11.80 -7.16 22.37
N PRO A 7 -11.04 -6.20 22.91
CA PRO A 7 -10.53 -6.29 24.27
C PRO A 7 -11.68 -6.59 25.25
N ARG A 8 -11.60 -7.72 25.95
CA ARG A 8 -12.53 -8.10 27.02
C ARG A 8 -11.96 -7.55 28.32
N GLU A 9 -12.68 -6.64 28.95
CA GLU A 9 -12.34 -6.11 30.26
C GLU A 9 -13.22 -6.75 31.33
N PHE A 10 -12.63 -7.08 32.48
CA PHE A 10 -13.37 -7.61 33.62
C PHE A 10 -13.79 -6.46 34.52
N VAL A 11 -15.10 -6.28 34.66
CA VAL A 11 -15.70 -5.26 35.53
C VAL A 11 -16.23 -5.96 36.78
N ALA A 12 -15.85 -5.46 37.95
CA ALA A 12 -16.36 -5.99 39.22
C ALA A 12 -17.86 -5.68 39.34
N PHE A 13 -18.67 -6.68 39.69
CA PHE A 13 -20.11 -6.53 39.88
C PHE A 13 -20.47 -6.79 41.35
N PRO A 14 -20.59 -5.75 42.19
CA PRO A 14 -20.78 -5.90 43.63
C PRO A 14 -22.26 -6.07 44.05
N CYS A 15 -23.19 -6.13 43.09
CA CYS A 15 -24.63 -6.24 43.39
C CYS A 15 -25.08 -7.71 43.46
N GLU A 16 -26.03 -8.01 44.35
CA GLU A 16 -26.57 -9.38 44.49
C GLU A 16 -27.45 -9.78 43.29
N ASP A 17 -28.27 -8.85 42.80
CA ASP A 17 -29.20 -9.10 41.69
C ASP A 17 -28.67 -8.58 40.34
N LEU A 18 -28.73 -9.43 39.33
CA LEU A 18 -28.37 -9.10 37.95
C LEU A 18 -29.55 -8.41 37.22
N THR A 19 -29.59 -7.09 37.33
CA THR A 19 -30.55 -6.23 36.61
C THR A 19 -29.82 -5.28 35.65
N LEU A 20 -30.54 -4.76 34.65
CA LEU A 20 -29.97 -3.79 33.70
C LEU A 20 -29.50 -2.50 34.39
N GLU A 21 -30.23 -2.06 35.41
CA GLU A 21 -29.88 -0.88 36.19
C GLU A 21 -28.57 -1.10 36.97
N ASN A 22 -28.45 -2.24 37.67
CA ASN A 22 -27.23 -2.59 38.40
C ASN A 22 -26.03 -2.78 37.46
N LEU A 23 -26.26 -3.33 36.27
CA LEU A 23 -25.22 -3.49 35.24
C LEU A 23 -24.70 -2.13 34.77
N LYS A 24 -25.60 -1.19 34.45
CA LYS A 24 -25.22 0.17 34.06
C LYS A 24 -24.50 0.91 35.18
N LYS A 25 -24.92 0.71 36.43
CA LYS A 25 -24.27 1.28 37.61
C LYS A 25 -22.84 0.76 37.82
N ALA A 26 -22.64 -0.56 37.75
CA ALA A 26 -21.29 -1.15 37.90
C ALA A 26 -20.33 -0.67 36.79
N LEU A 27 -20.82 -0.52 35.56
CA LEU A 27 -20.05 0.04 34.45
C LEU A 27 -19.74 1.53 34.67
N ALA A 28 -20.73 2.31 35.06
CA ALA A 28 -20.57 3.72 35.41
C ALA A 28 -19.51 3.94 36.48
N ASP A 29 -19.56 3.16 37.57
CA ASP A 29 -18.61 3.25 38.68
C ASP A 29 -17.19 2.85 38.22
N HIS A 30 -17.05 1.74 37.47
CA HIS A 30 -15.75 1.26 36.98
C HIS A 30 -15.07 2.26 36.04
N TYR A 31 -15.83 2.90 35.15
CA TYR A 31 -15.30 3.86 34.19
C TYR A 31 -15.38 5.32 34.65
N SER A 32 -15.87 5.57 35.86
CA SER A 32 -16.09 6.93 36.41
C SER A 32 -16.94 7.82 35.49
N LEU A 33 -18.06 7.29 34.97
CA LEU A 33 -18.99 7.96 34.07
C LEU A 33 -20.43 7.94 34.63
N PRO A 34 -21.31 8.88 34.26
CA PRO A 34 -22.72 8.78 34.57
C PRO A 34 -23.37 7.51 33.98
N ALA A 35 -24.23 6.84 34.76
CA ALA A 35 -24.94 5.63 34.32
C ALA A 35 -25.83 5.85 33.08
N SER A 36 -26.29 7.08 32.85
CA SER A 36 -27.05 7.47 31.64
C SER A 36 -26.23 7.38 30.35
N LEU A 37 -24.90 7.44 30.43
CA LEU A 37 -24.01 7.33 29.28
C LEU A 37 -23.58 5.88 29.01
N CYS A 38 -23.89 4.94 29.90
CA CYS A 38 -23.57 3.53 29.75
C CYS A 38 -24.74 2.79 29.08
N ASP A 39 -24.55 2.36 27.84
CA ASP A 39 -25.54 1.61 27.09
C ASP A 39 -25.08 0.17 26.83
N VAL A 40 -26.02 -0.78 26.93
CA VAL A 40 -25.74 -2.21 26.81
C VAL A 40 -26.44 -2.70 25.54
N LEU A 41 -25.77 -3.49 24.72
CA LEU A 41 -26.21 -3.84 23.37
C LEU A 41 -26.54 -5.34 23.25
N VAL A 42 -27.59 -5.68 22.52
CA VAL A 42 -27.99 -7.06 22.23
C VAL A 42 -26.98 -7.75 21.29
N THR A 43 -26.42 -7.00 20.34
CA THR A 43 -25.34 -7.44 19.44
C THR A 43 -24.40 -6.27 19.16
N ASN A 44 -23.24 -6.54 18.56
CA ASN A 44 -22.21 -5.52 18.28
C ASN A 44 -22.69 -4.35 17.38
N LYS A 45 -23.82 -4.51 16.69
CA LYS A 45 -24.49 -3.47 15.89
C LYS A 45 -26.02 -3.44 16.13
N GLY A 46 -26.47 -4.04 17.23
CA GLY A 46 -27.87 -4.20 17.56
C GLY A 46 -28.46 -3.00 18.31
N PRO A 47 -29.78 -2.97 18.52
CA PRO A 47 -30.41 -1.95 19.35
C PRO A 47 -29.95 -2.02 20.81
N SER A 48 -30.15 -0.92 21.54
CA SER A 48 -29.98 -0.87 22.98
C SER A 48 -30.86 -1.93 23.64
N PHE A 49 -30.28 -2.58 24.62
CA PHE A 49 -30.93 -3.59 25.44
C PHE A 49 -31.93 -2.94 26.38
N THR A 50 -33.18 -3.38 26.34
CA THR A 50 -34.30 -2.75 27.08
C THR A 50 -34.90 -3.66 28.16
N SER A 51 -34.60 -4.96 28.14
CA SER A 51 -35.03 -5.92 29.16
C SER A 51 -34.06 -7.11 29.23
N MET A 52 -33.85 -7.65 30.43
CA MET A 52 -32.94 -8.78 30.71
C MET A 52 -33.18 -10.04 29.85
N GLU A 53 -34.36 -10.18 29.25
CA GLU A 53 -34.79 -11.33 28.42
C GLU A 53 -34.21 -11.33 27.00
N GLN A 54 -33.68 -10.20 26.53
CA GLN A 54 -33.23 -10.02 25.15
C GLN A 54 -31.80 -10.50 24.87
N ILE A 55 -31.04 -10.96 25.88
CA ILE A 55 -29.67 -11.48 25.69
C ILE A 55 -29.71 -13.02 25.61
N PRO A 56 -29.28 -13.63 24.49
CA PRO A 56 -29.41 -15.06 24.25
C PRO A 56 -28.44 -15.93 25.06
N HIS A 57 -27.43 -15.35 25.72
CA HIS A 57 -26.35 -16.08 26.41
C HIS A 57 -26.10 -15.54 27.83
N ARG A 58 -27.07 -15.77 28.72
CA ARG A 58 -26.99 -15.32 30.13
C ARG A 58 -25.88 -16.01 30.94
N GLU A 59 -25.37 -17.16 30.49
CA GLU A 59 -24.43 -17.99 31.24
C GLU A 59 -22.96 -17.54 31.13
N ASP A 60 -22.58 -16.89 30.02
CA ASP A 60 -21.19 -16.51 29.76
C ASP A 60 -20.80 -15.16 30.40
N LYS A 61 -21.76 -14.43 30.98
CA LYS A 61 -21.57 -13.11 31.64
C LYS A 61 -20.82 -12.07 30.80
N VAL A 62 -20.85 -12.18 29.47
CA VAL A 62 -20.24 -11.21 28.55
C VAL A 62 -21.32 -10.25 28.04
N TYR A 63 -21.11 -8.96 28.27
CA TYR A 63 -22.02 -7.90 27.83
C TYR A 63 -21.31 -6.97 26.83
N LEU A 64 -22.00 -6.59 25.77
CA LEU A 64 -21.52 -5.58 24.84
C LEU A 64 -21.95 -4.22 25.35
N VAL A 65 -21.00 -3.32 25.57
CA VAL A 65 -21.24 -2.00 26.14
C VAL A 65 -20.79 -0.93 25.15
N ARG A 66 -21.55 0.15 25.07
CA ARG A 66 -21.22 1.37 24.33
C ARG A 66 -21.40 2.56 25.26
N PHE A 67 -20.42 3.45 25.27
CA PHE A 67 -20.57 4.76 25.91
C PHE A 67 -21.19 5.73 24.92
N VAL A 68 -22.38 6.22 25.23
CA VAL A 68 -23.07 7.20 24.39
C VAL A 68 -22.58 8.57 24.83
N VAL A 69 -21.64 9.15 24.10
CA VAL A 69 -21.25 10.56 24.28
C VAL A 69 -22.28 11.40 23.52
N GLY A 70 -23.31 11.87 24.24
CA GLY A 70 -24.40 12.65 23.68
C GLY A 70 -24.31 14.12 24.07
N GLN A 71 -24.37 14.98 23.05
CA GLN A 71 -24.79 16.38 23.17
C GLN A 71 -26.11 16.46 23.95
N ASP A 72 -26.14 17.36 24.94
CA ASP A 72 -27.27 17.97 25.65
C ASP A 72 -28.64 17.27 25.49
N TYR A 73 -28.98 16.47 26.49
CA TYR A 73 -30.37 16.16 26.81
C TYR A 73 -30.93 17.32 27.63
N GLY A 74 -31.88 18.06 27.08
CA GLY A 74 -32.73 18.95 27.85
C GLY A 74 -33.82 18.15 28.55
N GLU A 75 -33.90 18.26 29.87
CA GLU A 75 -35.12 18.05 30.65
C GLU A 75 -35.27 19.16 31.69
N ASP A 76 -36.53 19.58 31.84
CA ASP A 76 -37.00 20.71 32.62
C ASP A 76 -36.90 20.51 34.15
N SER A 77 -36.82 21.66 34.84
CA SER A 77 -37.42 21.99 36.15
C SER A 77 -36.80 21.47 37.47
N ASN A 78 -36.12 22.39 38.18
CA ASN A 78 -36.50 23.00 39.47
C ASN A 78 -35.36 23.18 40.49
N SER A 79 -35.21 24.44 40.97
CA SER A 79 -34.73 24.86 42.31
C SER A 79 -33.25 24.58 42.66
N SER A 80 -32.40 25.49 43.16
CA SER A 80 -32.51 26.84 43.73
C SER A 80 -31.07 27.39 43.93
N ASP A 81 -30.81 28.61 43.45
CA ASP A 81 -29.93 29.73 43.89
C ASP A 81 -28.87 29.55 45.03
N PRO A 82 -27.90 30.49 45.21
CA PRO A 82 -26.78 30.91 44.35
C PRO A 82 -25.41 30.86 45.08
N THR A 83 -24.30 31.03 44.35
CA THR A 83 -23.30 32.13 44.54
C THR A 83 -21.87 31.79 44.09
N HIS A 84 -21.24 32.82 43.51
CA HIS A 84 -19.83 33.21 43.63
C HIS A 84 -18.72 32.66 42.68
N VAL A 85 -18.47 33.49 41.65
CA VAL A 85 -17.22 34.15 41.18
C VAL A 85 -15.97 33.41 40.66
N HIS A 86 -15.54 33.88 39.46
CA HIS A 86 -14.18 34.16 38.95
C HIS A 86 -13.19 32.96 38.84
N GLU A 87 -12.36 32.75 37.81
CA GLU A 87 -11.89 33.55 36.69
C GLU A 87 -11.06 32.66 35.73
N GLY A 88 -11.04 32.98 34.43
CA GLY A 88 -9.87 32.82 33.55
C GLY A 88 -9.57 31.42 32.96
N PHE A 89 -9.78 31.23 31.66
CA PHE A 89 -8.80 31.63 30.63
C PHE A 89 -9.38 31.37 29.24
N SER A 90 -9.21 32.37 28.38
CA SER A 90 -9.66 32.43 27.00
C SER A 90 -9.03 31.36 26.11
N ASP A 91 -9.83 30.77 25.22
CA ASP A 91 -9.36 30.51 23.86
C ASP A 91 -10.47 30.78 22.83
N ASN A 92 -10.19 31.75 21.98
CA ASN A 92 -11.02 32.22 20.87
C ASN A 92 -10.84 31.27 19.68
N SER A 93 -11.83 30.43 19.40
CA SER A 93 -12.15 30.06 18.01
C SER A 93 -13.63 29.68 17.88
N SER A 94 -14.46 30.69 17.62
CA SER A 94 -15.87 30.53 17.31
C SER A 94 -16.05 29.93 15.91
N PHE A 95 -16.02 28.60 15.80
CA PHE A 95 -16.78 27.95 14.73
C PHE A 95 -18.26 27.98 15.12
N GLN A 96 -18.99 28.97 14.62
CA GLN A 96 -20.45 28.97 14.63
C GLN A 96 -20.93 27.74 13.87
N ARG A 97 -21.26 26.69 14.62
CA ARG A 97 -22.06 25.58 14.12
C ARG A 97 -23.43 26.17 13.82
N THR A 98 -23.79 26.28 12.54
CA THR A 98 -25.11 26.76 12.14
C THR A 98 -26.15 25.89 12.82
N THR A 99 -26.95 26.51 13.71
CA THR A 99 -28.09 25.88 14.34
C THR A 99 -29.01 25.35 13.24
N GLY A 100 -29.38 24.08 13.35
CA GLY A 100 -30.08 23.33 12.31
C GLY A 100 -31.25 24.10 11.72
N ALA A 101 -31.29 24.21 10.40
CA ALA A 101 -32.49 24.63 9.70
C ALA A 101 -33.62 23.62 10.02
N PRO A 102 -34.85 24.08 10.29
CA PRO A 102 -35.99 23.17 10.42
C PRO A 102 -36.10 22.34 9.14
N SER A 103 -36.36 21.04 9.29
CA SER A 103 -36.49 20.09 8.19
C SER A 103 -37.43 20.67 7.13
N ALA A 104 -36.90 20.96 5.94
CA ALA A 104 -37.74 21.46 4.86
C ALA A 104 -38.83 20.42 4.52
N PRO A 105 -40.09 20.83 4.30
CA PRO A 105 -41.13 19.90 3.89
C PRO A 105 -40.72 19.21 2.59
N VAL A 106 -40.92 17.88 2.53
CA VAL A 106 -40.62 17.06 1.35
C VAL A 106 -41.38 17.61 0.15
N ARG A 107 -40.70 18.31 -0.76
CA ARG A 107 -41.28 18.70 -2.04
C ARG A 107 -41.42 17.44 -2.89
N LYS A 108 -42.66 16.98 -3.09
CA LYS A 108 -42.99 15.97 -4.12
C LYS A 108 -42.84 16.62 -5.49
N ALA A 109 -41.63 16.60 -6.04
CA ALA A 109 -41.42 16.87 -7.46
C ALA A 109 -41.86 15.62 -8.23
N ALA A 110 -42.82 15.77 -9.16
CA ALA A 110 -43.15 14.70 -10.08
C ALA A 110 -41.93 14.41 -10.97
N ALA A 111 -41.50 13.15 -11.04
CA ALA A 111 -40.43 12.73 -11.93
C ALA A 111 -40.80 13.11 -13.39
N PRO A 112 -39.86 13.67 -14.18
CA PRO A 112 -40.12 13.92 -15.59
C PRO A 112 -40.51 12.61 -16.28
N LYS A 113 -41.55 12.65 -17.12
CA LYS A 113 -41.89 11.50 -17.97
C LYS A 113 -40.66 11.17 -18.84
N PRO A 114 -40.20 9.91 -18.88
CA PRO A 114 -39.02 9.55 -19.65
C PRO A 114 -39.27 9.83 -21.13
N LYS A 115 -38.51 10.78 -21.69
CA LYS A 115 -38.40 11.01 -23.13
C LYS A 115 -37.12 10.34 -23.63
N ALA A 116 -37.10 9.01 -23.66
CA ALA A 116 -36.14 8.25 -24.44
C ALA A 116 -36.62 6.80 -24.54
N ASP A 117 -36.68 6.28 -25.75
CA ASP A 117 -36.79 4.86 -26.04
C ASP A 117 -35.45 4.23 -25.62
N TYR A 118 -35.42 3.64 -24.42
CA TYR A 118 -34.25 2.89 -23.96
C TYR A 118 -34.20 1.60 -24.75
N GLY A 119 -33.55 1.66 -25.91
CA GLY A 119 -33.04 0.49 -26.61
C GLY A 119 -32.39 -0.43 -25.59
N ARG A 120 -32.77 -1.71 -25.65
CA ARG A 120 -32.52 -2.78 -24.69
C ARG A 120 -31.03 -2.92 -24.35
N PHE A 121 -30.52 -2.08 -23.45
CA PHE A 121 -29.22 -2.28 -22.83
C PHE A 121 -29.36 -3.46 -21.88
N SER A 122 -28.78 -4.59 -22.27
CA SER A 122 -28.56 -5.71 -21.37
C SER A 122 -27.57 -5.25 -20.29
N VAL A 123 -28.09 -4.65 -19.23
CA VAL A 123 -27.31 -4.35 -18.03
C VAL A 123 -27.10 -5.68 -17.31
N THR A 124 -25.97 -6.32 -17.57
CA THR A 124 -25.48 -7.36 -16.66
C THR A 124 -25.27 -6.70 -15.31
N THR A 125 -26.09 -7.04 -14.31
CA THR A 125 -25.97 -6.49 -12.96
C THR A 125 -24.64 -6.94 -12.37
N GLN A 126 -23.63 -6.08 -12.39
CA GLN A 126 -22.38 -6.30 -11.69
C GLN A 126 -22.55 -5.82 -10.26
N PHE A 127 -22.45 -6.74 -9.29
CA PHE A 127 -22.36 -6.36 -7.89
C PHE A 127 -21.01 -5.68 -7.66
N PRO A 128 -20.97 -4.47 -7.07
CA PRO A 128 -19.71 -3.80 -6.80
C PRO A 128 -18.91 -4.60 -5.74
N PRO A 129 -17.57 -4.60 -5.82
CA PRO A 129 -16.73 -5.17 -4.76
C PRO A 129 -17.11 -4.60 -3.40
N SER A 130 -17.06 -5.42 -2.35
CA SER A 130 -17.31 -4.95 -0.98
C SER A 130 -16.24 -3.92 -0.59
N VAL A 131 -16.66 -2.71 -0.22
CA VAL A 131 -15.80 -1.64 0.28
C VAL A 131 -15.91 -1.58 1.81
N SER A 132 -14.80 -1.33 2.51
CA SER A 132 -14.82 -1.22 3.98
C SER A 132 -15.64 0.01 4.42
N ILE A 133 -16.27 -0.07 5.61
CA ILE A 133 -16.97 1.09 6.18
C ILE A 133 -16.02 2.28 6.37
N ALA A 134 -14.77 2.04 6.75
CA ALA A 134 -13.76 3.09 6.86
C ALA A 134 -13.57 3.83 5.52
N SER A 135 -13.43 3.10 4.42
CA SER A 135 -13.30 3.69 3.08
C SER A 135 -14.54 4.47 2.66
N LEU A 136 -15.74 4.02 3.04
CA LEU A 136 -16.99 4.75 2.78
C LEU A 136 -17.08 6.04 3.62
N LEU A 137 -16.65 6.00 4.88
CA LEU A 137 -16.59 7.18 5.74
C LEU A 137 -15.54 8.17 5.25
N ASP A 138 -14.38 7.69 4.78
CA ASP A 138 -13.35 8.53 4.16
C ASP A 138 -13.86 9.17 2.86
N ALA A 139 -14.66 8.45 2.06
CA ALA A 139 -15.32 9.01 0.88
C ALA A 139 -16.35 10.11 1.20
N GLY A 140 -16.84 10.16 2.46
CA GLY A 140 -17.70 11.24 2.95
C GLY A 140 -16.95 12.53 3.32
N LYS A 141 -15.61 12.48 3.40
CA LYS A 141 -14.76 13.66 3.61
C LYS A 141 -14.51 14.35 2.26
N LEU A 142 -14.17 15.64 2.28
CA LEU A 142 -13.69 16.32 1.09
C LEU A 142 -12.36 15.69 0.66
N ILE A 143 -12.36 15.00 -0.47
CA ILE A 143 -11.16 14.49 -1.12
C ILE A 143 -10.78 15.51 -2.18
N GLU A 144 -9.70 16.26 -1.94
CA GLU A 144 -9.20 17.21 -2.94
C GLU A 144 -8.69 16.43 -4.16
N PRO A 145 -9.08 16.82 -5.38
CA PRO A 145 -8.60 16.16 -6.58
C PRO A 145 -7.11 16.44 -6.75
N VAL A 146 -6.32 15.36 -6.88
CA VAL A 146 -4.90 15.47 -7.19
C VAL A 146 -4.73 16.19 -8.54
N THR A 147 -3.94 17.25 -8.54
CA THR A 147 -3.64 18.00 -9.77
C THR A 147 -2.86 17.12 -10.74
N LYS A 148 -3.21 17.16 -12.01
CA LYS A 148 -2.57 16.35 -13.06
C LYS A 148 -1.96 17.22 -14.13
N ASN A 149 -0.65 17.10 -14.29
CA ASN A 149 0.11 17.82 -15.30
C ASN A 149 0.10 17.01 -16.59
N LYS A 150 -0.44 17.59 -17.66
CA LYS A 150 -0.39 16.98 -19.00
C LYS A 150 0.99 17.22 -19.60
N CYS A 151 1.60 16.17 -20.11
CA CYS A 151 2.90 16.23 -20.75
C CYS A 151 2.98 15.29 -21.97
N LEU A 152 3.86 15.64 -22.89
CA LEU A 152 4.33 14.77 -23.97
C LEU A 152 5.73 14.32 -23.58
N LEU A 153 5.92 13.01 -23.41
CA LEU A 153 7.16 12.43 -22.94
C LEU A 153 7.76 11.52 -24.00
N THR A 154 9.07 11.63 -24.23
CA THR A 154 9.84 10.63 -24.97
C THR A 154 10.35 9.59 -23.98
N PHE A 155 10.10 8.32 -24.26
CA PHE A 155 10.62 7.19 -23.51
C PHE A 155 11.81 6.61 -24.26
N GLU A 156 12.95 6.53 -23.58
CA GLU A 156 14.19 5.96 -24.12
C GLU A 156 14.46 4.61 -23.46
N GLN A 157 14.97 3.65 -24.23
CA GLN A 157 15.35 2.32 -23.76
C GLN A 157 16.81 2.01 -24.06
N PHE A 158 17.38 1.09 -23.29
CA PHE A 158 18.75 0.62 -23.46
C PHE A 158 18.78 -0.80 -24.03
N GLY A 159 19.54 -1.00 -25.11
CA GLY A 159 19.81 -2.33 -25.67
C GLY A 159 21.09 -2.92 -25.09
N ILE A 160 21.00 -4.00 -24.28
CA ILE A 160 22.19 -4.62 -23.68
C ILE A 160 23.20 -5.09 -24.73
N ALA A 161 22.73 -5.75 -25.79
CA ALA A 161 23.62 -6.35 -26.80
C ALA A 161 24.31 -5.29 -27.67
N SER A 162 23.58 -4.25 -28.09
CA SER A 162 24.14 -3.14 -28.88
C SER A 162 24.90 -2.13 -28.03
N LYS A 163 24.60 -2.05 -26.73
CA LYS A 163 25.07 -1.02 -25.79
C LYS A 163 24.64 0.40 -26.19
N GLU A 164 23.47 0.51 -26.81
CA GLU A 164 22.94 1.76 -27.35
C GLU A 164 21.63 2.18 -26.66
N TRP A 165 21.45 3.49 -26.57
CA TRP A 165 20.19 4.13 -26.18
C TRP A 165 19.40 4.48 -27.43
N THR A 166 18.09 4.21 -27.40
CA THR A 166 17.19 4.48 -28.52
C THR A 166 15.85 5.00 -28.01
N ASP A 167 15.20 5.83 -28.81
CA ASP A 167 13.82 6.22 -28.59
C ASP A 167 12.93 4.97 -28.71
N ALA A 168 12.19 4.65 -27.66
CA ALA A 168 11.25 3.55 -27.62
C ALA A 168 9.86 3.99 -28.09
N MET A 169 9.38 5.13 -27.59
CA MET A 169 8.07 5.68 -27.91
C MET A 169 7.92 7.12 -27.45
N GLU A 170 6.99 7.85 -28.07
CA GLU A 170 6.49 9.15 -27.60
C GLU A 170 5.08 8.98 -27.02
N VAL A 171 4.84 9.56 -25.84
CA VAL A 171 3.66 9.29 -25.02
C VAL A 171 3.02 10.57 -24.51
N GLU A 172 1.76 10.78 -24.88
CA GLU A 172 0.90 11.78 -24.26
C GLU A 172 0.36 11.23 -22.94
N CYS A 173 0.64 11.90 -21.83
CA CYS A 173 0.19 11.45 -20.51
C CYS A 173 -0.17 12.58 -19.56
N ALA A 174 -0.84 12.20 -18.47
CA ALA A 174 -1.14 13.05 -17.33
C ALA A 174 -0.47 12.45 -16.09
N VAL A 175 0.42 13.24 -15.48
CA VAL A 175 1.21 12.86 -14.31
C VAL A 175 0.66 13.58 -13.08
N ASP A 176 0.43 12.84 -12.01
CA ASP A 176 -0.02 13.41 -10.75
C ASP A 176 1.06 14.35 -10.17
N SER A 177 0.64 15.52 -9.67
CA SER A 177 1.54 16.51 -9.05
C SER A 177 2.11 16.04 -7.72
N GLU A 178 1.43 15.09 -7.09
CA GLU A 178 1.79 14.52 -5.80
C GLU A 178 2.25 13.08 -5.97
N LYS A 179 3.27 12.71 -5.18
CA LYS A 179 3.73 11.33 -5.10
C LYS A 179 2.71 10.50 -4.33
N PHE A 180 2.43 9.29 -4.81
CA PHE A 180 1.58 8.35 -4.07
C PHE A 180 2.40 7.40 -3.17
N SER A 181 3.71 7.29 -3.41
CA SER A 181 4.61 6.47 -2.60
C SER A 181 6.04 7.00 -2.65
N SER A 182 6.81 6.67 -1.62
CA SER A 182 8.25 6.96 -1.53
C SER A 182 8.99 5.70 -1.09
N GLY A 183 9.99 5.31 -1.87
CA GLY A 183 10.99 4.33 -1.44
C GLY A 183 12.17 5.01 -0.76
N GLY A 184 13.21 4.23 -0.44
CA GLY A 184 14.44 4.77 0.17
C GLY A 184 15.12 5.84 -0.69
N PHE A 185 15.04 5.71 -2.02
CA PHE A 185 15.75 6.60 -2.97
C PHE A 185 14.88 7.42 -3.90
N ARG A 186 13.70 6.94 -4.26
CA ARG A 186 12.86 7.54 -5.30
C ARG A 186 11.44 7.76 -4.81
N ASP A 187 10.89 8.90 -5.22
CA ASP A 187 9.47 9.23 -5.11
C ASP A 187 8.74 8.74 -6.36
N THR A 188 7.56 8.17 -6.17
CA THR A 188 6.75 7.55 -7.23
C THR A 188 5.44 8.31 -7.44
N TYR A 189 5.16 8.66 -8.68
CA TYR A 189 3.99 9.43 -9.12
C TYR A 189 3.16 8.58 -10.07
N HIS A 190 1.83 8.68 -9.98
CA HIS A 190 0.98 8.03 -10.98
C HIS A 190 1.06 8.77 -12.31
N CYS A 191 1.09 7.99 -13.38
CA CYS A 191 1.04 8.48 -14.75
C CYS A 191 -0.07 7.72 -15.49
N LYS A 192 -0.96 8.47 -16.15
CA LYS A 192 -2.02 7.90 -16.97
C LYS A 192 -1.83 8.32 -18.42
N LEU A 193 -1.85 7.36 -19.34
CA LEU A 193 -1.79 7.67 -20.76
C LEU A 193 -3.05 8.41 -21.20
N THR A 194 -2.89 9.36 -22.12
CA THR A 194 -3.96 10.23 -22.61
C THR A 194 -3.92 10.34 -24.13
N GLY A 195 -4.95 10.96 -24.70
CA GLY A 195 -5.02 11.27 -26.14
C GLY A 195 -4.75 10.05 -27.02
N LYS A 196 -3.82 10.18 -27.99
CA LYS A 196 -3.52 9.11 -28.95
C LYS A 196 -2.84 7.91 -28.30
N SER A 197 -2.13 8.11 -27.20
CA SER A 197 -1.45 7.03 -26.47
C SER A 197 -2.40 6.17 -25.64
N ALA A 198 -3.58 6.69 -25.26
CA ALA A 198 -4.55 5.96 -24.44
C ALA A 198 -5.25 4.77 -25.17
N GLY A 199 -5.22 4.76 -26.50
CA GLY A 199 -5.85 3.74 -27.35
C GLY A 199 -4.88 2.69 -27.90
N GLN A 200 -3.60 2.73 -27.51
CA GLN A 200 -2.62 1.72 -27.91
C GLN A 200 -2.81 0.44 -27.08
N ASN A 201 -2.37 -0.72 -27.59
CA ASN A 201 -2.38 -2.02 -26.89
C ASN A 201 -1.30 -2.08 -25.78
N ILE A 202 -1.16 -1.01 -25.00
CA ILE A 202 -0.23 -0.87 -23.87
C ILE A 202 -1.02 -0.51 -22.62
N SER A 203 -0.42 -0.74 -21.44
CA SER A 203 -1.06 -0.37 -20.17
C SER A 203 -1.50 1.10 -20.19
N SER A 204 -2.68 1.40 -19.66
CA SER A 204 -3.11 2.80 -19.48
C SER A 204 -2.59 3.43 -18.19
N ARG A 205 -2.00 2.61 -17.28
CA ARG A 205 -1.50 3.03 -15.97
C ARG A 205 -0.01 2.77 -15.86
N TRP A 206 0.72 3.83 -15.55
CA TRP A 206 2.17 3.87 -15.43
C TRP A 206 2.55 4.55 -14.12
N VAL A 207 3.83 4.45 -13.77
CA VAL A 207 4.43 5.21 -12.70
C VAL A 207 5.68 5.89 -13.17
N ILE A 208 5.88 7.10 -12.67
CA ILE A 208 7.09 7.88 -12.87
C ILE A 208 7.83 7.91 -11.55
N LYS A 209 9.14 7.67 -11.61
CA LYS A 209 10.02 7.67 -10.45
C LYS A 209 11.10 8.73 -10.61
N THR A 210 11.25 9.56 -9.58
CA THR A 210 12.29 10.60 -9.51
C THR A 210 13.07 10.46 -8.21
N TYR A 211 14.36 10.80 -8.22
CA TYR A 211 15.14 10.77 -6.97
C TYR A 211 14.63 11.78 -5.95
N ASN A 212 14.45 11.32 -4.71
CA ASN A 212 14.05 12.17 -3.60
C ASN A 212 15.19 13.15 -3.22
N LYS A 213 14.89 14.16 -2.40
CA LYS A 213 15.85 15.21 -2.04
C LYS A 213 17.13 14.65 -1.42
N LYS A 214 17.00 13.74 -0.45
CA LYS A 214 18.14 13.11 0.25
C LYS A 214 19.03 12.34 -0.72
N SER A 215 18.45 11.58 -1.64
CA SER A 215 19.21 10.81 -2.61
C SER A 215 19.90 11.68 -3.65
N LYS A 216 19.31 12.82 -4.04
CA LYS A 216 19.99 13.79 -4.91
C LYS A 216 21.27 14.31 -4.28
N GLU A 217 21.24 14.62 -2.99
CA GLU A 217 22.41 15.05 -2.22
C GLU A 217 23.46 13.93 -2.17
N VAL A 218 23.08 12.69 -1.84
CA VAL A 218 24.00 11.53 -1.81
C VAL A 218 24.65 11.29 -3.18
N ILE A 219 23.86 11.29 -4.26
CA ILE A 219 24.36 11.05 -5.62
C ILE A 219 25.38 12.12 -6.02
N SER A 220 25.07 13.39 -5.75
CA SER A 220 25.97 14.49 -6.10
C SER A 220 27.26 14.51 -5.25
N THR A 221 27.16 14.21 -3.95
CA THR A 221 28.28 14.41 -3.01
C THR A 221 29.15 13.18 -2.84
N GLN A 222 28.55 12.00 -2.71
CA GLN A 222 29.27 10.76 -2.40
C GLN A 222 29.73 10.05 -3.68
N LEU A 223 28.84 9.96 -4.67
CA LEU A 223 29.13 9.25 -5.93
C LEU A 223 29.74 10.16 -6.99
N LYS A 224 29.73 11.47 -6.77
CA LYS A 224 30.23 12.49 -7.70
C LYS A 224 29.67 12.32 -9.12
N THR A 225 28.41 11.91 -9.22
CA THR A 225 27.68 11.75 -10.50
C THR A 225 26.42 12.62 -10.49
N ASN A 226 25.73 12.68 -11.63
CA ASN A 226 24.50 13.46 -11.78
C ASN A 226 23.26 12.55 -11.84
N ILE A 227 22.08 13.16 -11.71
CA ILE A 227 20.81 12.44 -11.63
C ILE A 227 20.46 11.74 -12.95
N GLU A 228 20.81 12.33 -14.09
CA GLU A 228 20.59 11.76 -15.41
C GLU A 228 21.39 10.47 -15.59
N SER A 229 22.70 10.52 -15.36
CA SER A 229 23.57 9.35 -15.39
C SER A 229 23.07 8.25 -14.44
N HIS A 230 22.57 8.62 -13.26
CA HIS A 230 22.04 7.64 -12.31
C HIS A 230 20.67 7.05 -12.76
N CYS A 231 19.81 7.82 -13.43
CA CYS A 231 18.60 7.29 -14.07
C CYS A 231 18.96 6.33 -15.21
N HIS A 232 19.93 6.68 -16.06
CA HIS A 232 20.42 5.79 -17.10
C HIS A 232 20.93 4.46 -16.54
N ARG A 233 21.77 4.49 -15.49
CA ARG A 233 22.23 3.27 -14.82
C ARG A 233 21.09 2.45 -14.23
N GLN A 234 20.05 3.09 -13.71
CA GLN A 234 18.87 2.39 -13.19
C GLN A 234 18.14 1.61 -14.29
N VAL A 235 17.94 2.21 -15.47
CA VAL A 235 17.33 1.52 -16.62
C VAL A 235 18.22 0.38 -17.11
N GLN A 236 19.53 0.61 -17.22
CA GLN A 236 20.50 -0.40 -17.63
C GLN A 236 20.48 -1.60 -16.69
N MET A 237 20.55 -1.37 -15.37
CA MET A 237 20.48 -2.41 -14.35
C MET A 237 19.16 -3.18 -14.44
N HIS A 238 18.05 -2.47 -14.64
CA HIS A 238 16.73 -3.09 -14.76
C HIS A 238 16.63 -3.99 -16.00
N GLU A 239 17.18 -3.56 -17.13
CA GLU A 239 17.21 -4.38 -18.33
C GLU A 239 18.09 -5.63 -18.14
N VAL A 240 19.21 -5.52 -17.41
CA VAL A 240 20.04 -6.69 -17.05
C VAL A 240 19.25 -7.67 -16.17
N ALA A 241 18.56 -7.18 -15.13
CA ALA A 241 17.71 -8.02 -14.29
C ALA A 241 16.61 -8.73 -15.11
N ARG A 242 16.01 -8.00 -16.05
CA ARG A 242 15.01 -8.54 -16.98
C ARG A 242 15.60 -9.63 -17.89
N HIS A 243 16.81 -9.43 -18.41
CA HIS A 243 17.51 -10.42 -19.22
C HIS A 243 17.80 -11.71 -18.43
N LEU A 244 18.37 -11.57 -17.22
CA LEU A 244 18.67 -12.70 -16.34
C LEU A 244 17.41 -13.49 -15.98
N THR A 245 16.32 -12.78 -15.64
CA THR A 245 15.04 -13.40 -15.28
C THR A 245 14.39 -14.12 -16.47
N LYS A 246 14.49 -13.56 -17.68
CA LYS A 246 14.04 -14.25 -18.90
C LYS A 246 14.85 -15.51 -19.19
N LYS A 247 16.17 -15.47 -18.97
CA LYS A 247 17.04 -16.64 -19.13
C LYS A 247 16.64 -17.75 -18.14
N PHE A 248 16.43 -17.39 -16.87
CA PHE A 248 15.89 -18.28 -15.85
C PHE A 248 14.58 -18.92 -16.31
N GLN A 249 13.61 -18.11 -16.75
CA GLN A 249 12.32 -18.59 -17.23
C GLN A 249 12.45 -19.55 -18.43
N SER A 250 13.37 -19.26 -19.37
CA SER A 250 13.56 -20.10 -20.55
C SER A 250 14.17 -21.48 -20.25
N GLN A 251 14.83 -21.62 -19.09
CA GLN A 251 15.46 -22.85 -18.64
C GLN A 251 14.63 -23.57 -17.56
N ALA A 252 13.61 -22.91 -17.01
CA ALA A 252 12.77 -23.48 -15.98
C ALA A 252 11.92 -24.64 -16.53
N PRO A 253 11.88 -25.80 -15.82
CA PRO A 253 11.03 -26.92 -16.21
C PRO A 253 9.55 -26.57 -15.99
N GLN A 254 8.64 -27.34 -16.60
CA GLN A 254 7.20 -27.05 -16.54
C GLN A 254 6.65 -27.07 -15.10
N GLU A 255 7.21 -27.92 -14.24
CA GLU A 255 6.90 -28.08 -12.83
C GLU A 255 7.20 -26.82 -12.00
N MET A 256 8.08 -25.94 -12.50
CA MET A 256 8.30 -24.62 -11.92
C MET A 256 7.00 -23.82 -11.90
N GLY A 257 6.10 -24.03 -12.86
CA GLY A 257 4.89 -23.23 -13.01
C GLY A 257 5.22 -21.78 -13.34
N LYS A 258 4.54 -20.82 -12.69
CA LYS A 258 4.74 -19.40 -12.98
C LYS A 258 6.11 -18.92 -12.49
N CYS A 259 6.80 -18.19 -13.36
CA CYS A 259 8.09 -17.56 -13.08
C CYS A 259 7.94 -16.06 -12.87
N PHE A 260 8.91 -15.47 -12.17
CA PHE A 260 9.03 -14.02 -12.07
C PHE A 260 9.31 -13.38 -13.43
N GLN A 261 8.94 -12.11 -13.54
CA GLN A 261 9.24 -11.28 -14.70
C GLN A 261 9.45 -9.83 -14.27
N TYR A 262 10.34 -9.14 -14.98
CA TYR A 262 10.44 -7.68 -14.91
C TYR A 262 9.77 -7.07 -16.15
N ASN A 263 8.94 -6.05 -15.92
CA ASN A 263 8.44 -5.21 -16.99
C ASN A 263 9.54 -4.30 -17.53
N HIS A 264 9.30 -3.64 -18.66
CA HIS A 264 10.22 -2.62 -19.16
C HIS A 264 10.22 -1.38 -18.26
N VAL A 265 11.41 -0.81 -18.09
CA VAL A 265 11.63 0.53 -17.55
C VAL A 265 12.26 1.36 -18.65
N TYR A 266 11.86 2.63 -18.73
CA TYR A 266 12.39 3.59 -19.69
C TYR A 266 12.96 4.80 -18.96
N TYR A 267 13.88 5.49 -19.61
CA TYR A 267 14.32 6.82 -19.24
C TYR A 267 13.38 7.86 -19.85
N THR A 268 13.18 8.98 -19.15
CA THR A 268 12.45 10.13 -19.68
C THR A 268 12.86 11.41 -18.95
N THR A 269 12.40 12.57 -19.45
CA THR A 269 12.55 13.84 -18.75
C THR A 269 11.20 14.53 -18.58
N ILE A 270 10.95 15.06 -17.39
CA ILE A 270 9.72 15.80 -17.04
C ILE A 270 10.14 17.19 -16.62
N ASP A 271 9.66 18.21 -17.32
CA ASP A 271 10.11 19.60 -17.12
C ASP A 271 11.64 19.71 -17.09
N LYS A 272 12.31 19.02 -18.03
CA LYS A 272 13.78 18.90 -18.14
C LYS A 272 14.48 18.25 -16.94
N LYS A 273 13.74 17.54 -16.09
CA LYS A 273 14.29 16.79 -14.96
C LYS A 273 14.32 15.30 -15.28
N PRO A 274 15.44 14.60 -15.07
CA PRO A 274 15.55 13.17 -15.34
C PRO A 274 14.60 12.33 -14.47
N ALA A 275 14.00 11.31 -15.08
CA ALA A 275 13.11 10.37 -14.42
C ALA A 275 13.20 8.99 -15.08
N THR A 276 12.69 7.98 -14.38
CA THR A 276 12.42 6.65 -14.96
C THR A 276 10.93 6.37 -14.98
N VAL A 277 10.44 5.64 -15.97
CA VAL A 277 9.02 5.35 -16.14
C VAL A 277 8.81 3.86 -16.41
N GLU A 278 7.77 3.28 -15.82
CA GLU A 278 7.44 1.86 -15.95
C GLU A 278 5.94 1.64 -15.77
N GLU A 279 5.45 0.48 -16.18
CA GLU A 279 4.05 0.12 -16.01
C GLU A 279 3.67 0.02 -14.53
N PHE A 280 2.47 0.51 -14.18
CA PHE A 280 1.96 0.36 -12.83
C PHE A 280 1.57 -1.11 -12.59
N VAL A 281 2.21 -1.72 -11.60
CA VAL A 281 1.89 -3.09 -11.17
C VAL A 281 0.90 -3.02 -9.99
N PRO A 282 -0.36 -3.48 -10.16
CA PRO A 282 -1.32 -3.54 -9.07
C PRO A 282 -1.05 -4.73 -8.13
N GLY A 283 -1.58 -4.66 -6.92
CA GLY A 283 -1.59 -5.75 -5.95
C GLY A 283 -0.74 -5.46 -4.71
N LEU A 284 -0.61 -6.47 -3.85
CA LEU A 284 0.14 -6.34 -2.61
C LEU A 284 1.64 -6.38 -2.92
N PHE A 285 2.33 -5.30 -2.57
CA PHE A 285 3.76 -5.21 -2.74
C PHE A 285 4.48 -6.00 -1.63
N ALA A 286 5.37 -6.90 -2.01
CA ALA A 286 6.20 -7.68 -1.11
C ALA A 286 7.68 -7.54 -1.49
N LYS A 287 8.53 -7.43 -0.48
CA LYS A 287 9.98 -7.49 -0.62
C LYS A 287 10.46 -8.83 -0.08
N LEU A 288 10.85 -9.72 -0.98
CA LEU A 288 11.18 -11.12 -0.67
C LEU A 288 12.65 -11.27 -0.30
N ILE A 289 13.54 -10.61 -1.04
CA ILE A 289 14.98 -10.60 -0.77
C ILE A 289 15.45 -9.15 -0.82
N ASN A 290 16.26 -8.75 0.14
CA ASN A 290 16.79 -7.41 0.23
C ASN A 290 18.13 -7.27 -0.51
N ASN A 291 18.54 -6.05 -0.83
CA ASN A 291 19.80 -5.80 -1.55
C ASN A 291 21.07 -6.15 -0.74
N ASN A 292 20.93 -6.40 0.56
CA ASN A 292 22.01 -6.92 1.40
C ASN A 292 22.07 -8.46 1.42
N GLY A 293 21.28 -9.16 0.60
CA GLY A 293 21.26 -10.63 0.53
C GLY A 293 20.29 -11.31 1.50
N LYS A 294 19.74 -10.58 2.48
CA LYS A 294 18.82 -11.17 3.46
C LYS A 294 17.44 -11.45 2.87
N LYS A 295 16.90 -12.63 3.16
CA LYS A 295 15.52 -12.98 2.88
C LYS A 295 14.55 -12.32 3.86
N ALA A 296 13.30 -12.20 3.45
CA ALA A 296 12.23 -11.67 4.30
C ALA A 296 11.96 -12.62 5.46
N ASP A 297 11.86 -12.07 6.67
CA ASP A 297 11.37 -12.79 7.84
C ASP A 297 9.85 -12.97 7.72
N LEU A 298 9.42 -14.17 7.32
CA LEU A 298 8.01 -14.51 7.22
C LEU A 298 7.52 -15.08 8.56
N PRO A 299 6.35 -14.63 9.08
CA PRO A 299 5.75 -15.24 10.25
C PRO A 299 5.37 -16.71 9.97
N GLU A 300 5.28 -17.53 11.02
CA GLU A 300 4.95 -18.96 10.88
C GLU A 300 3.62 -19.20 10.15
N ASP A 301 2.65 -18.31 10.33
CA ASP A 301 1.32 -18.33 9.71
C ASP A 301 1.25 -17.60 8.37
N ALA A 302 2.40 -17.19 7.80
CA ALA A 302 2.44 -16.56 6.47
C ALA A 302 1.75 -17.44 5.42
N ASP A 303 1.05 -16.76 4.50
CA ASP A 303 0.32 -17.40 3.42
C ASP A 303 1.23 -18.30 2.58
N LYS A 304 0.68 -19.44 2.13
CA LYS A 304 1.43 -20.44 1.37
C LYS A 304 2.01 -19.87 0.08
N ASP A 305 1.26 -18.98 -0.60
CA ASP A 305 1.72 -18.36 -1.84
C ASP A 305 2.89 -17.41 -1.57
N LEU A 306 2.91 -16.71 -0.42
CA LEU A 306 4.04 -15.85 -0.04
C LEU A 306 5.31 -16.68 0.26
N LYS A 307 5.16 -17.82 0.94
CA LYS A 307 6.28 -18.75 1.20
C LYS A 307 6.81 -19.35 -0.11
N ASP A 308 5.93 -19.71 -1.03
CA ASP A 308 6.27 -20.21 -2.38
C ASP A 308 7.04 -19.16 -3.19
N LEU A 309 6.54 -17.92 -3.20
CA LEU A 309 7.20 -16.78 -3.84
C LEU A 309 8.60 -16.53 -3.26
N LEU A 310 8.76 -16.60 -1.93
CA LEU A 310 10.07 -16.44 -1.30
C LEU A 310 11.04 -17.55 -1.73
N ALA A 311 10.62 -18.81 -1.70
CA ALA A 311 11.45 -19.92 -2.14
C ALA A 311 11.85 -19.80 -3.63
N LYS A 312 10.93 -19.36 -4.50
CA LYS A 312 11.24 -19.06 -5.90
C LYS A 312 12.23 -17.90 -6.03
N ALA A 313 12.11 -16.88 -5.17
CA ALA A 313 13.01 -15.74 -5.17
C ALA A 313 14.43 -16.19 -4.81
N GLU A 314 14.59 -17.02 -3.77
CA GLU A 314 15.87 -17.63 -3.39
C GLU A 314 16.46 -18.43 -4.57
N GLY A 315 15.64 -19.22 -5.26
CA GLY A 315 16.05 -19.96 -6.46
C GLY A 315 16.51 -19.07 -7.62
N LEU A 316 15.80 -17.97 -7.89
CA LEU A 316 16.18 -16.99 -8.91
C LEU A 316 17.51 -16.30 -8.55
N VAL A 317 17.66 -15.84 -7.31
CA VAL A 317 18.89 -15.20 -6.82
C VAL A 317 20.08 -16.14 -6.99
N HIS A 318 19.95 -17.38 -6.51
CA HIS A 318 21.00 -18.38 -6.63
C HIS A 318 21.35 -18.66 -8.11
N TYR A 319 20.35 -18.86 -8.96
CA TYR A 319 20.55 -19.07 -10.39
C TYR A 319 21.33 -17.92 -11.04
N THR A 320 21.02 -16.66 -10.71
CA THR A 320 21.74 -15.52 -11.32
C THR A 320 23.21 -15.48 -10.93
N TYR A 321 23.54 -15.96 -9.72
CA TYR A 321 24.92 -16.09 -9.28
C TYR A 321 25.67 -17.19 -10.04
N GLU A 322 25.11 -18.40 -10.11
CA GLU A 322 25.77 -19.49 -10.82
C GLU A 322 25.85 -19.27 -12.33
N SER A 323 24.74 -18.86 -12.96
CA SER A 323 24.66 -18.68 -14.42
C SER A 323 25.50 -17.52 -14.94
N SER A 324 26.01 -16.65 -14.04
CA SER A 324 26.94 -15.58 -14.34
C SER A 324 28.40 -15.94 -14.06
N ASN A 325 28.72 -17.22 -13.80
CA ASN A 325 30.03 -17.66 -13.32
C ASN A 325 30.46 -16.89 -12.07
N GLN A 326 29.53 -16.69 -11.13
CA GLN A 326 29.74 -16.04 -9.84
C GLN A 326 30.22 -14.59 -9.95
N GLN A 327 29.94 -13.90 -11.07
CA GLN A 327 30.38 -12.52 -11.29
C GLN A 327 29.37 -11.48 -10.77
N LEU A 328 28.09 -11.84 -10.76
CA LEU A 328 27.02 -10.98 -10.28
C LEU A 328 25.91 -11.78 -9.62
N MET A 329 25.08 -11.12 -8.81
CA MET A 329 23.91 -11.70 -8.16
C MET A 329 22.77 -10.69 -8.21
N LEU A 330 21.64 -11.10 -8.77
CA LEU A 330 20.42 -10.31 -8.72
C LEU A 330 19.88 -10.35 -7.29
N LEU A 331 19.60 -9.18 -6.71
CA LEU A 331 19.08 -8.99 -5.36
C LEU A 331 17.92 -7.99 -5.39
N ASP A 332 17.46 -7.59 -4.20
CA ASP A 332 16.32 -6.69 -4.01
C ASP A 332 15.05 -7.19 -4.73
N ILE A 333 14.80 -8.51 -4.63
CA ILE A 333 13.63 -9.15 -5.24
C ILE A 333 12.37 -8.64 -4.56
N GLN A 334 11.66 -7.74 -5.24
CA GLN A 334 10.45 -7.10 -4.73
C GLN A 334 9.46 -6.79 -5.87
N GLY A 335 8.18 -6.74 -5.53
CA GLY A 335 7.12 -6.51 -6.51
C GLY A 335 5.77 -7.01 -6.02
N SER A 336 4.86 -7.28 -6.96
CA SER A 336 3.51 -7.80 -6.68
C SER A 336 3.32 -9.14 -7.38
N GLY A 337 3.15 -10.20 -6.58
CA GLY A 337 3.12 -11.57 -7.07
C GLY A 337 4.39 -11.90 -7.88
N TYR A 338 4.22 -12.24 -9.15
CA TYR A 338 5.33 -12.60 -10.05
C TYR A 338 5.87 -11.42 -10.87
N CYS A 339 5.31 -10.21 -10.74
CA CYS A 339 5.78 -9.02 -11.42
C CYS A 339 6.74 -8.27 -10.50
N LEU A 340 8.02 -8.26 -10.86
CA LEU A 340 9.09 -7.63 -10.08
C LEU A 340 9.41 -6.22 -10.58
N ASN A 341 9.88 -5.38 -9.66
CA ASN A 341 10.25 -3.99 -9.89
C ASN A 341 11.51 -3.64 -9.09
N ASP A 342 12.20 -2.57 -9.49
CA ASP A 342 13.32 -1.99 -8.74
C ASP A 342 14.37 -3.00 -8.27
N PRO A 343 14.99 -3.76 -9.21
CA PRO A 343 16.03 -4.71 -8.86
C PRO A 343 17.27 -3.99 -8.31
N GLU A 344 18.13 -4.77 -7.66
CA GLU A 344 19.52 -4.39 -7.42
C GLU A 344 20.43 -5.52 -7.89
N ILE A 345 21.65 -5.20 -8.32
CA ILE A 345 22.63 -6.22 -8.70
C ILE A 345 23.90 -6.02 -7.89
N ALA A 346 24.29 -7.06 -7.16
CA ALA A 346 25.59 -7.14 -6.52
C ALA A 346 26.62 -7.73 -7.49
N THR A 347 27.82 -7.19 -7.50
CA THR A 347 28.97 -7.68 -8.29
C THR A 347 30.13 -8.00 -7.36
N ASN A 348 31.13 -8.76 -7.81
CA ASN A 348 32.32 -9.02 -6.98
C ASN A 348 33.09 -7.75 -6.66
N ASP A 349 33.23 -6.88 -7.66
CA ASP A 349 33.84 -5.56 -7.55
C ASP A 349 32.78 -4.48 -7.70
N ILE A 350 32.85 -3.42 -6.91
CA ILE A 350 31.89 -2.29 -6.99
C ILE A 350 32.17 -1.37 -8.19
N MET A 351 33.39 -1.42 -8.73
CA MET A 351 33.90 -0.51 -9.76
C MET A 351 34.80 -1.27 -10.73
N ASP A 352 34.67 -0.97 -12.02
CA ASP A 352 35.62 -1.42 -13.04
C ASP A 352 36.94 -0.65 -12.85
N ALA A 353 38.00 -1.37 -12.53
CA ALA A 353 39.32 -0.79 -12.28
C ALA A 353 39.92 -0.09 -13.51
N SER A 354 39.51 -0.47 -14.72
CA SER A 354 40.07 0.08 -15.96
C SER A 354 39.43 1.42 -16.35
N SER A 355 38.12 1.54 -16.18
CA SER A 355 37.35 2.74 -16.51
C SER A 355 37.11 3.66 -15.32
N LEU A 356 37.33 3.17 -14.09
CA LEU A 356 36.94 3.82 -12.84
C LEU A 356 35.43 4.09 -12.75
N GLU A 357 34.64 3.29 -13.47
CA GLU A 357 33.19 3.39 -13.50
C GLU A 357 32.55 2.39 -12.52
N TYR A 358 31.59 2.86 -11.73
CA TYR A 358 30.83 2.01 -10.82
C TYR A 358 29.88 1.09 -11.59
N TYR A 359 29.86 -0.19 -11.19
CA TYR A 359 28.88 -1.14 -11.71
C TYR A 359 27.49 -0.82 -11.15
N PHE A 360 26.52 -0.65 -12.06
CA PHE A 360 25.11 -0.41 -11.77
C PHE A 360 24.86 0.84 -10.89
N CYS A 361 24.06 0.71 -9.83
CA CYS A 361 23.62 1.82 -9.00
C CYS A 361 24.31 1.82 -7.63
N CYS A 362 24.10 2.90 -6.87
CA CYS A 362 24.67 3.11 -5.54
C CYS A 362 24.26 2.09 -4.46
N ARG A 363 23.32 1.21 -4.76
CA ARG A 363 22.85 0.15 -3.85
C ARG A 363 23.47 -1.20 -4.18
N ASN A 364 24.51 -1.24 -5.03
CA ASN A 364 25.35 -2.39 -5.22
C ASN A 364 26.17 -2.63 -3.94
N TYR A 365 25.74 -3.59 -3.12
CA TYR A 365 26.44 -4.00 -1.89
C TYR A 365 27.65 -4.89 -2.18
N SER A 366 28.02 -5.06 -3.45
CA SER A 366 29.18 -5.82 -3.89
C SER A 366 29.22 -7.23 -3.28
N SER A 367 30.42 -7.74 -3.01
CA SER A 367 30.67 -9.01 -2.34
C SER A 367 29.99 -9.16 -0.97
N VAL A 368 29.62 -8.07 -0.29
CA VAL A 368 28.93 -8.13 1.01
C VAL A 368 27.52 -8.70 0.86
N GLY A 369 26.76 -8.22 -0.15
CA GLY A 369 25.42 -8.72 -0.44
C GLY A 369 25.45 -10.20 -0.86
N ILE A 370 26.43 -10.54 -1.72
CA ILE A 370 26.66 -11.93 -2.18
C ILE A 370 26.96 -12.84 -0.99
N THR A 371 27.95 -12.48 -0.17
CA THR A 371 28.38 -13.28 0.98
C THR A 371 27.25 -13.47 1.99
N CYS A 372 26.47 -12.41 2.25
CA CYS A 372 25.36 -12.49 3.18
C CYS A 372 24.27 -13.47 2.70
N PHE A 373 23.92 -13.44 1.41
CA PHE A 373 22.99 -14.41 0.84
C PHE A 373 23.55 -15.84 0.96
N LEU A 374 24.79 -16.07 0.50
CA LEU A 374 25.40 -17.41 0.50
C LEU A 374 25.54 -18.02 1.89
N ASN A 375 25.79 -17.21 2.93
CA ASN A 375 25.91 -17.69 4.29
C ASN A 375 24.58 -18.17 4.91
N GLU A 376 23.45 -17.64 4.44
CA GLU A 376 22.10 -17.93 4.97
C GLU A 376 21.26 -18.82 4.03
N HIS A 377 21.72 -19.01 2.79
CA HIS A 377 20.97 -19.72 1.76
C HIS A 377 21.13 -21.24 1.88
N GLU A 378 20.00 -21.93 1.88
CA GLU A 378 19.93 -23.39 1.76
C GLU A 378 19.12 -23.74 0.51
N CYS A 379 19.63 -24.62 -0.34
CA CYS A 379 18.98 -24.92 -1.60
C CYS A 379 17.60 -25.57 -1.39
N ASN A 380 16.57 -24.87 -1.87
CA ASN A 380 15.19 -25.32 -1.80
C ASN A 380 14.79 -26.13 -3.06
N ALA A 381 13.50 -26.48 -3.16
CA ALA A 381 12.99 -27.27 -4.27
C ALA A 381 13.25 -26.63 -5.65
N TYR A 382 13.21 -25.30 -5.76
CA TYR A 382 13.44 -24.59 -7.01
C TYR A 382 14.91 -24.55 -7.41
N CYS A 383 15.82 -24.45 -6.43
CA CYS A 383 17.25 -24.61 -6.71
C CYS A 383 17.54 -26.00 -7.31
N LYS A 384 16.93 -27.04 -6.74
CA LYS A 384 17.06 -28.43 -7.23
C LYS A 384 16.45 -28.63 -8.61
N MET A 385 15.27 -28.04 -8.88
CA MET A 385 14.65 -28.06 -10.21
C MET A 385 15.52 -27.39 -11.28
N MET A 386 16.31 -26.40 -10.89
CA MET A 386 17.23 -25.67 -11.77
C MET A 386 18.65 -26.27 -11.77
N GLU A 387 18.85 -27.42 -11.13
CA GLU A 387 20.14 -28.13 -11.04
C GLU A 387 21.30 -27.27 -10.50
N LEU A 388 20.98 -26.36 -9.56
CA LEU A 388 21.97 -25.49 -8.95
C LEU A 388 22.84 -26.25 -7.93
N SER A 389 24.08 -25.81 -7.78
CA SER A 389 24.98 -26.25 -6.72
C SER A 389 24.47 -25.88 -5.33
N GLN A 390 25.14 -26.35 -4.27
CA GLN A 390 24.75 -26.07 -2.89
C GLN A 390 25.58 -24.93 -2.31
#